data_AF-A0A9D4JB74-F1
#
_entry.id   AF-A0A9D4JB74-F1
#
_cell.length_a   1.000
_cell.length_b   1.000
_cell.length_c   1.000
_cell.angle_alpha   90.00
_cell.angle_beta   90.00
_cell.angle_gamma   90.00
#
_symmetry.space_group_name_H-M   'P 1'
#
loop_
_entity.id
_entity.type
_entity.pdbx_description
1 polymer ?
#
loop_
_entity_poly.entity_id
_entity_poly.type
_entity_poly.pdbx_seq_one_letter_code
_entity_poly.pdbx_strand_id
1 'polypeptide(L)'
;MGVESRKCSNSTESGAAKGKDWKYKLYFDPDANTSCRVKYDNITTNKLMSELKKLVGTNAKIINVRSYKSSLTTWQPRIFDCVLYHMFVEFQTDIGLWSIEKNSEGIKIQRSIL
;
A
#
# COMPACT_ATOMS: atom_id res chain seq x y z
N MET A 1 25.13 34.50 -0.99
CA MET A 1 24.99 33.03 -1.12
C MET A 1 24.95 32.45 0.29
N GLY A 2 23.80 31.95 0.72
CA GLY A 2 23.65 31.27 2.02
C GLY A 2 22.63 30.16 1.84
N VAL A 3 23.07 28.91 1.91
CA VAL A 3 22.18 27.75 1.88
C VAL A 3 21.88 27.42 3.33
N GLU A 4 20.70 27.82 3.81
CA GLU A 4 20.18 27.35 5.08
C GLU A 4 19.73 25.89 4.93
N SER A 5 20.45 24.99 5.60
CA SER A 5 20.09 23.59 5.75
C SER A 5 18.78 23.50 6.55
N ARG A 6 17.65 23.23 5.89
CA ARG A 6 16.40 22.92 6.58
C ARG A 6 16.57 21.63 7.36
N LYS A 7 16.68 21.76 8.67
CA LYS A 7 16.71 20.64 9.62
C LYS A 7 15.30 20.04 9.65
N CYS A 8 15.06 18.95 8.92
CA CYS A 8 13.85 18.17 9.09
C CYS A 8 13.83 17.62 10.52
N SER A 9 12.86 18.07 11.32
CA SER A 9 12.55 17.50 12.62
C SER A 9 12.11 16.05 12.42
N ASN A 10 12.94 15.10 12.83
CA ASN A 10 12.49 13.72 13.00
C ASN A 10 11.53 13.68 14.19
N SER A 11 10.24 13.87 13.93
CA SER A 11 9.20 13.51 14.89
C SER A 11 9.15 11.98 14.94
N THR A 12 9.92 11.41 15.86
CA THR A 12 9.84 9.99 16.28
C THR A 12 8.57 9.75 17.09
N GLU A 13 7.42 10.26 16.63
CA GLU A 13 6.13 9.88 17.18
C GLU A 13 5.73 8.56 16.54
N SER A 14 6.00 7.47 17.26
CA SER A 14 5.59 6.13 16.90
C SER A 14 4.07 6.04 16.97
N GLY A 15 3.39 6.45 15.89
CA GLY A 15 1.95 6.23 15.66
C GLY A 15 1.54 4.76 15.57
N ALA A 16 2.36 3.81 16.02
CA ALA A 16 2.09 2.38 16.01
C ALA A 16 1.21 1.91 17.18
N ALA A 17 0.77 2.80 18.08
CA ALA A 17 0.10 2.43 19.32
C ALA A 17 -1.32 1.80 19.18
N LYS A 18 -1.90 1.72 17.98
CA LYS A 18 -3.24 1.12 17.76
C LYS A 18 -3.27 -0.16 16.91
N GLY A 19 -2.13 -0.70 16.49
CA GLY A 19 -2.06 -1.91 15.66
C GLY A 19 -1.26 -3.02 16.32
N LYS A 20 -1.73 -3.56 17.45
CA LYS A 20 -0.95 -4.50 18.29
C LYS A 20 -0.51 -5.78 17.56
N ASP A 21 -1.26 -6.24 16.56
CA ASP A 21 -0.97 -7.49 15.82
C ASP A 21 -0.42 -7.25 14.41
N TRP A 22 -0.03 -6.01 14.09
CA TRP A 22 0.47 -5.68 12.77
C TRP A 22 1.83 -6.37 12.51
N LYS A 23 1.85 -7.28 11.53
CA LYS A 23 3.09 -7.89 11.03
C LYS A 23 3.68 -6.97 9.96
N TYR A 24 4.92 -6.55 10.12
CA TYR A 24 5.65 -5.75 9.13
C TYR A 24 6.07 -6.62 7.93
N LYS A 25 5.09 -7.11 7.17
CA LYS A 25 5.29 -7.91 5.96
C LYS A 25 4.83 -7.13 4.74
N LEU A 26 5.58 -7.26 3.66
CA LEU A 26 5.24 -6.72 2.35
C LEU A 26 4.96 -7.87 1.40
N TYR A 27 3.83 -7.79 0.70
CA TYR A 27 3.42 -8.73 -0.32
C TYR A 27 3.36 -7.99 -1.64
N PHE A 28 3.91 -8.59 -2.70
CA PHE A 28 3.92 -7.99 -4.03
C PHE A 28 3.39 -8.99 -5.05
N ASP A 29 2.35 -8.60 -5.77
CA ASP A 29 1.71 -9.41 -6.81
C ASP A 29 1.55 -8.57 -8.09
N PRO A 30 2.61 -8.47 -8.91
CA PRO A 30 2.57 -7.69 -10.15
C PRO A 30 1.66 -8.27 -11.22
N ASP A 31 1.25 -9.53 -11.09
CA ASP A 31 0.49 -10.27 -12.09
C ASP A 31 -0.87 -10.73 -11.56
N ALA A 32 -1.40 -10.03 -10.54
CA ALA A 32 -2.67 -10.36 -9.89
C ALA A 32 -3.85 -10.45 -10.87
N ASN A 33 -3.75 -9.79 -12.02
CA ASN A 33 -4.70 -9.79 -13.13
C ASN A 33 -4.54 -10.97 -14.11
N THR A 34 -3.56 -11.84 -13.92
CA THR A 34 -3.29 -12.99 -14.82
C THR A 34 -3.44 -14.33 -14.10
N SER A 35 -3.57 -15.40 -14.89
CA SER A 35 -3.60 -16.78 -14.39
C SER A 35 -2.21 -17.30 -14.02
N CYS A 36 -1.14 -16.73 -14.59
CA CYS A 36 0.25 -17.11 -14.34
C CYS A 36 0.87 -16.15 -13.33
N ARG A 37 0.57 -16.35 -12.04
CA ARG A 37 0.92 -15.41 -10.98
C ARG A 37 2.35 -15.59 -10.48
N VAL A 38 3.16 -14.55 -10.58
CA VAL A 38 4.37 -14.42 -9.76
C VAL A 38 3.98 -13.65 -8.50
N LYS A 39 3.98 -14.33 -7.35
CA LYS A 39 3.69 -13.71 -6.05
C LYS A 39 4.93 -13.70 -5.18
N TYR A 40 5.25 -12.56 -4.60
CA TYR A 40 6.31 -12.42 -3.60
C TYR A 40 5.70 -12.31 -2.20
N ASP A 41 5.96 -13.33 -1.39
CA ASP A 41 5.58 -13.33 0.03
C ASP A 41 6.73 -12.77 0.87
N ASN A 42 6.45 -11.71 1.63
CA ASN A 42 7.42 -11.04 2.51
C ASN A 42 8.65 -10.46 1.78
N ILE A 43 8.41 -9.71 0.70
CA ILE A 43 9.44 -9.04 -0.10
C ILE A 43 10.12 -7.91 0.70
N THR A 44 11.43 -7.69 0.53
CA THR A 44 12.11 -6.53 1.12
C THR A 44 11.80 -5.26 0.35
N THR A 45 11.86 -4.10 1.00
CA THR A 45 11.65 -2.79 0.32
C THR A 45 12.58 -2.60 -0.87
N ASN A 46 13.86 -2.97 -0.74
CA ASN A 46 14.82 -2.84 -1.84
C ASN A 46 14.46 -3.71 -3.04
N LYS A 47 14.00 -4.95 -2.79
CA LYS A 47 13.60 -5.88 -3.85
C LYS A 47 12.29 -5.41 -4.50
N LEU A 48 11.32 -4.96 -3.70
CA LEU A 48 10.08 -4.35 -4.19
C LEU A 48 10.37 -3.16 -5.12
N MET A 49 11.22 -2.23 -4.68
CA MET A 49 11.58 -1.06 -5.48
C MET A 49 12.31 -1.46 -6.78
N SER A 50 13.16 -2.50 -6.73
CA SER A 50 13.81 -3.02 -7.93
C SER A 50 12.82 -3.61 -8.92
N GLU A 51 11.87 -4.44 -8.46
CA GLU A 51 10.86 -5.04 -9.34
C GLU A 51 9.87 -4.01 -9.87
N LEU A 52 9.41 -3.06 -9.03
CA LEU A 52 8.57 -1.94 -9.47
C LEU A 52 9.27 -1.12 -10.55
N LYS A 53 10.57 -0.80 -10.40
CA LYS A 53 11.32 -0.07 -11.43
C LYS A 53 11.41 -0.84 -12.76
N LYS A 54 11.50 -2.17 -12.74
CA LYS A 54 11.50 -2.98 -13.98
C LYS A 54 10.13 -2.97 -14.66
N LEU A 55 9.06 -3.05 -13.88
CA LEU A 55 7.69 -3.15 -14.40
C LEU A 55 7.12 -1.80 -14.84
N VAL A 56 7.48 -0.75 -14.10
CA VAL A 56 6.90 0.59 -14.24
C VAL A 56 7.86 1.57 -14.93
N GLY A 57 9.15 1.24 -14.95
CA GLY A 57 10.19 2.19 -15.33
C GLY A 57 10.38 3.28 -14.27
N THR A 58 11.20 4.28 -14.61
CA THR A 58 11.47 5.44 -13.74
C THR A 58 10.61 6.66 -14.08
N ASN A 59 9.87 6.60 -15.19
CA ASN A 59 9.20 7.76 -15.79
C ASN A 59 7.67 7.69 -15.74
N ALA A 60 7.10 6.62 -15.19
CA ALA A 60 5.66 6.50 -15.08
C ALA A 60 5.10 7.64 -14.23
N LYS A 61 4.01 8.21 -14.71
CA LYS A 61 3.35 9.33 -14.05
C LYS A 61 2.11 8.84 -13.33
N ILE A 62 1.97 9.23 -12.08
CA ILE A 62 0.70 9.06 -11.36
C ILE A 62 -0.28 10.06 -11.95
N ILE A 63 -1.36 9.55 -12.52
CA ILE A 63 -2.46 10.32 -13.09
C ILE A 63 -3.51 10.61 -12.01
N ASN A 64 -3.82 9.60 -11.19
CA ASN A 64 -4.87 9.70 -10.19
C ASN A 64 -4.56 8.82 -8.98
N VAL A 65 -5.05 9.22 -7.81
CA VAL A 65 -5.01 8.44 -6.58
C VAL A 65 -6.41 8.43 -5.98
N ARG A 66 -6.95 7.23 -5.75
CA ARG A 66 -8.26 7.03 -5.15
C ARG A 66 -8.12 6.22 -3.89
N SER A 67 -8.93 6.52 -2.88
CA SER A 67 -9.05 5.72 -1.67
C SER A 67 -10.45 5.16 -1.56
N TYR A 68 -10.52 3.86 -1.33
CA TYR A 68 -11.77 3.14 -1.12
C TYR A 68 -11.76 2.59 0.29
N LYS A 69 -12.90 2.67 0.96
CA LYS A 69 -13.15 2.02 2.24
C LYS A 69 -14.36 1.12 2.11
N SER A 70 -14.22 -0.12 2.56
CA SER A 70 -15.32 -1.09 2.64
C SER A 70 -15.45 -1.59 4.06
N SER A 71 -16.67 -1.78 4.56
CA SER A 71 -16.89 -2.36 5.89
C SER A 71 -16.32 -3.78 5.93
N LEU A 72 -15.70 -4.17 7.06
CA LEU A 72 -15.15 -5.53 7.21
C LEU A 72 -16.23 -6.63 7.10
N THR A 73 -17.49 -6.32 7.41
CA THR A 73 -18.59 -7.28 7.42
C THR A 73 -19.93 -6.55 7.30
N THR A 74 -20.89 -7.14 6.57
CA THR A 74 -22.29 -6.65 6.51
C THR A 74 -23.03 -6.76 7.84
N TRP A 75 -22.51 -7.59 8.76
CA TRP A 75 -23.05 -7.90 10.07
C TRP A 75 -22.28 -7.28 11.23
N GLN A 76 -21.45 -6.27 10.96
CA GLN A 76 -20.68 -5.62 12.02
C GLN A 76 -21.65 -5.04 13.07
N PRO A 77 -21.64 -5.54 14.33
CA PRO A 77 -22.57 -5.06 15.33
C PRO A 77 -22.33 -3.56 15.54
N ARG A 78 -23.37 -2.74 15.37
CA ARG A 78 -23.34 -1.29 15.66
C ARG A 78 -23.04 -0.95 17.12
N ILE A 79 -22.76 -1.97 17.94
CA ILE A 79 -22.44 -1.90 19.37
C ILE A 79 -21.04 -1.30 19.61
N PHE A 80 -20.15 -1.35 18.62
CA PHE A 80 -18.89 -0.62 18.68
C PHE A 80 -19.05 0.68 17.89
N ASP A 81 -18.84 1.83 18.54
CA ASP A 81 -18.80 3.16 17.90
C ASP A 81 -17.70 3.29 16.82
N CYS A 82 -16.92 2.24 16.61
CA CYS A 82 -15.83 2.15 15.65
C CYS A 82 -16.19 1.14 14.55
N VAL A 83 -16.76 1.62 13.43
CA VAL A 83 -16.86 0.80 12.21
C VAL A 83 -15.45 0.56 11.70
N LEU A 84 -15.01 -0.70 11.65
CA LEU A 84 -13.73 -1.05 11.06
C LEU A 84 -13.90 -1.19 9.54
N TYR A 85 -12.97 -0.60 8.80
CA TYR A 85 -12.98 -0.64 7.34
C TYR A 85 -11.72 -1.34 6.82
N HIS A 86 -11.86 -2.14 5.76
CA HIS A 86 -10.76 -2.37 4.84
C HIS A 86 -10.52 -1.08 4.07
N MET A 87 -9.26 -0.63 4.01
CA MET A 87 -8.87 0.53 3.21
C MET A 87 -7.96 0.08 2.08
N PHE A 88 -8.31 0.48 0.88
CA PHE A 88 -7.55 0.24 -0.34
C PHE A 88 -7.20 1.60 -0.96
N VAL A 89 -5.95 1.75 -1.37
CA VAL A 89 -5.52 2.90 -2.17
C VAL A 89 -5.22 2.42 -3.56
N GLU A 90 -5.83 3.03 -4.56
CA GLU A 90 -5.57 2.76 -5.97
C GLU A 90 -4.78 3.92 -6.58
N PHE A 91 -3.72 3.58 -7.30
CA PHE A 91 -2.88 4.48 -8.05
C PHE A 91 -3.08 4.19 -9.53
N GLN A 92 -3.64 5.16 -10.25
CA GLN A 92 -3.66 5.13 -11.69
C GLN A 92 -2.38 5.78 -12.19
N THR A 93 -1.61 5.03 -12.97
CA THR A 93 -0.50 5.56 -13.75
C THR A 93 -0.83 5.54 -15.24
N ASP A 94 0.00 6.20 -16.04
CA ASP A 94 -0.04 6.16 -17.51
C ASP A 94 0.17 4.77 -18.12
N ILE A 95 0.64 3.81 -17.32
CA ILE A 95 0.92 2.43 -17.73
C ILE A 95 0.06 1.38 -17.01
N GLY A 96 -0.96 1.83 -16.27
CA GLY A 96 -1.98 0.98 -15.66
C GLY A 96 -2.24 1.26 -14.19
N LEU A 97 -2.98 0.35 -13.56
CA LEU A 97 -3.50 0.55 -12.20
C LEU A 97 -2.78 -0.33 -11.19
N TRP A 98 -2.51 0.24 -10.03
CA TRP A 98 -1.93 -0.44 -8.88
C TRP A 98 -2.81 -0.23 -7.66
N SER A 99 -2.88 -1.24 -6.79
CA SER A 99 -3.59 -1.13 -5.52
C SER A 99 -2.64 -1.43 -4.37
N ILE A 100 -2.86 -0.73 -3.25
CA ILE A 100 -2.21 -0.97 -1.97
C ILE A 100 -3.29 -1.26 -0.93
N GLU A 101 -3.18 -2.40 -0.28
CA GLU A 101 -4.08 -2.83 0.79
C GLU A 101 -3.27 -3.03 2.07
N LYS A 102 -3.81 -2.57 3.20
CA LYS A 102 -3.29 -2.85 4.53
C LYS A 102 -4.26 -3.77 5.27
N ASN A 103 -3.82 -4.96 5.69
CA ASN A 103 -4.63 -5.89 6.48
C ASN A 103 -3.84 -6.53 7.65
N SER A 104 -4.42 -7.47 8.39
CA SER A 104 -3.75 -8.09 9.55
C SER A 104 -2.48 -8.87 9.18
N GLU A 105 -2.30 -9.26 7.92
CA GLU A 105 -1.13 -10.03 7.46
C GLU A 105 0.04 -9.13 7.06
N GLY A 106 -0.23 -7.92 6.57
CA GLY A 106 0.78 -6.96 6.13
C GLY A 106 0.25 -5.96 5.10
N ILE A 107 1.16 -5.36 4.33
CA ILE A 107 0.84 -4.49 3.19
C ILE A 107 0.94 -5.33 1.93
N LYS A 108 -0.14 -5.37 1.13
CA LYS A 108 -0.12 -5.95 -0.21
C LYS A 108 -0.10 -4.84 -1.25
N ILE A 109 0.77 -4.98 -2.24
CA ILE A 109 0.84 -4.13 -3.43
C ILE A 109 0.62 -5.03 -4.64
N GLN A 110 -0.32 -4.69 -5.50
CA GLN A 110 -0.68 -5.55 -6.64
C GLN A 110 -1.21 -4.75 -7.83
N ARG A 111 -1.17 -5.31 -9.04
CA ARG A 111 -1.89 -4.73 -10.18
C ARG A 111 -3.39 -4.74 -9.89
N SER A 112 -4.07 -3.64 -10.19
CA SER A 112 -5.53 -3.54 -10.07
C SER A 112 -6.17 -4.03 -11.37
N ILE A 113 -7.26 -4.79 -11.23
CA ILE A 113 -8.18 -5.13 -12.31
C ILE A 113 -9.44 -4.32 -11.99
N LEU A 114 -9.65 -3.22 -12.71
CA LEU A 114 -10.99 -2.63 -12.82
C LEU A 114 -11.74 -3.40 -13.91
#